data_AF-A0A9E3EU18-F1
#
_entry.id   AF-A0A9E3EU18-F1
#
_cell.length_a   1.000
_cell.length_b   1.000
_cell.length_c   1.000
_cell.angle_alpha   90.00
_cell.angle_beta   90.00
_cell.angle_gamma   90.00
#
_symmetry.space_group_name_H-M   'P 1'
#
loop_
_entity.id
_entity.type
_entity.pdbx_description
1 polymer ?
#
loop_
_entity_poly.entity_id
_entity_poly.type
_entity_poly.pdbx_seq_one_letter_code
_entity_poly.pdbx_strand_id
1 'polypeptide(L)'
;MTIPTPERRLISIRRLVPADERASYDAAWDALRTAATSRGGHAWRFLSADEEDVFLEFLEFGMESDLRADPDVLSAIQELHRSFGGVYPIPKTIEEWVEIPASQVQLP
;
A
#
# COMPACT_ATOMS: atom_id res chain seq x y z
N MET A 1 -20.46 -13.81 -23.35
CA MET A 1 -20.93 -12.82 -22.35
C MET A 1 -19.75 -12.44 -21.50
N THR A 2 -19.26 -11.21 -21.59
CA THR A 2 -18.21 -10.70 -20.72
C THR A 2 -18.88 -10.37 -19.39
N ILE A 3 -18.57 -11.11 -18.33
CA ILE A 3 -19.06 -10.79 -16.99
C ILE A 3 -18.29 -9.54 -16.56
N PRO A 4 -18.95 -8.40 -16.29
CA PRO A 4 -18.25 -7.21 -15.81
C PRO A 4 -17.55 -7.55 -14.50
N THR A 5 -16.24 -7.31 -14.44
CA THR A 5 -15.48 -7.45 -13.21
C THR A 5 -16.00 -6.41 -12.21
N PRO A 6 -16.37 -6.80 -10.97
CA PRO A 6 -16.85 -5.83 -10.00
C PRO A 6 -15.79 -4.76 -9.74
N GLU A 7 -16.21 -3.49 -9.68
CA GLU A 7 -15.31 -2.36 -9.45
C GLU A 7 -14.58 -2.50 -8.09
N ARG A 8 -13.26 -2.26 -8.12
CA ARG A 8 -12.38 -2.34 -6.96
C ARG A 8 -11.72 -0.99 -6.73
N ARG A 9 -11.49 -0.67 -5.46
CA ARG A 9 -10.80 0.54 -5.01
C ARG A 9 -9.44 0.15 -4.44
N LEU A 10 -8.44 0.97 -4.74
CA LEU A 10 -7.08 0.81 -4.23
C LEU A 10 -6.65 2.10 -3.55
N ILE A 11 -6.14 1.99 -2.34
CA ILE A 11 -5.46 3.07 -1.63
C ILE A 11 -3.97 2.75 -1.65
N SER A 12 -3.15 3.75 -1.94
CA SER A 12 -1.70 3.66 -1.83
C SER A 12 -1.21 4.73 -0.86
N ILE A 13 -0.36 4.34 0.09
CA ILE A 13 0.27 5.26 1.06
C ILE A 13 1.76 4.99 1.05
N ARG A 14 2.55 6.06 0.99
CA ARG A 14 3.97 5.98 1.26
C ARG A 14 4.24 6.47 2.68
N ARG A 15 5.00 5.69 3.44
CA ARG A 15 5.21 5.91 4.87
C ARG A 15 6.68 5.84 5.23
N LEU A 16 7.18 6.87 5.89
CA LEU A 16 8.49 6.84 6.54
C LEU A 16 8.33 6.25 7.93
N VAL A 17 9.12 5.23 8.24
CA VAL A 17 9.13 4.50 9.50
C VAL A 17 10.60 4.30 9.91
N PRO A 18 11.10 5.07 10.89
CA PRO A 18 12.45 4.90 11.41
C PRO A 18 12.72 3.45 11.86
N ALA A 19 13.96 3.00 11.69
CA ALA A 19 14.37 1.63 12.03
C ALA A 19 14.05 1.22 13.48
N ASP A 20 14.15 2.14 14.45
CA ASP A 20 13.83 1.89 15.86
C ASP A 20 12.32 1.75 16.14
N GLU A 21 11.47 2.21 15.22
CA GLU A 21 10.01 2.08 15.29
C GLU A 21 9.47 0.88 14.49
N ARG A 22 10.32 0.19 13.72
CA ARG A 22 9.89 -0.86 12.77
C ARG A 22 9.07 -1.98 13.41
N ALA A 23 9.43 -2.43 14.61
CA ALA A 23 8.68 -3.49 15.30
C ALA A 23 7.24 -3.05 15.66
N SER A 24 7.08 -1.81 16.13
CA SER A 24 5.77 -1.22 16.44
C SER A 24 4.95 -1.03 15.17
N TYR A 25 5.59 -0.59 14.09
CA TYR A 25 4.97 -0.45 12.79
C TYR A 25 4.51 -1.79 12.21
N ASP A 26 5.31 -2.84 12.32
CA ASP A 26 4.96 -4.19 11.87
C ASP A 26 3.70 -4.71 12.57
N ALA A 27 3.61 -4.50 13.89
CA ALA A 27 2.43 -4.88 14.67
C ALA A 27 1.17 -4.10 14.23
N ALA A 28 1.29 -2.77 14.06
CA ALA A 28 0.18 -1.94 13.59
C ALA A 28 -0.25 -2.29 12.16
N TRP A 29 0.70 -2.61 11.28
CA TRP A 29 0.43 -3.04 9.92
C TRP A 29 -0.27 -4.40 9.87
N ASP A 30 0.17 -5.37 10.68
CA ASP A 30 -0.47 -6.68 10.75
C ASP A 30 -1.91 -6.61 11.28
N ALA A 31 -2.19 -5.68 12.20
CA ALA A 31 -3.55 -5.41 12.66
C ALA A 31 -4.44 -4.92 11.50
N LEU A 32 -3.97 -3.95 10.70
CA LEU A 32 -4.69 -3.48 9.51
C LEU A 32 -4.90 -4.60 8.49
N ARG A 33 -3.83 -5.34 8.17
CA ARG A 33 -3.88 -6.44 7.19
C ARG A 33 -4.90 -7.50 7.61
N THR A 34 -4.90 -7.89 8.88
CA THR A 34 -5.86 -8.86 9.43
C THR A 34 -7.29 -8.33 9.35
N ALA A 35 -7.53 -7.09 9.79
CA ALA A 35 -8.86 -6.48 9.74
C ALA A 35 -9.39 -6.41 8.30
N ALA A 36 -8.58 -5.91 7.36
CA ALA A 36 -8.95 -5.79 5.96
C ALA A 36 -9.23 -7.15 5.29
N THR A 37 -8.35 -8.12 5.48
CA THR A 37 -8.48 -9.45 4.85
C THR A 37 -9.66 -10.24 5.41
N SER A 38 -10.01 -10.06 6.69
CA SER A 38 -11.20 -10.69 7.29
C SER A 38 -12.52 -10.24 6.64
N ARG A 39 -12.51 -9.11 5.92
CA ARG A 39 -13.66 -8.51 5.23
C ARG A 39 -13.52 -8.57 3.70
N GLY A 40 -12.69 -9.48 3.19
CA GLY A 40 -12.50 -9.72 1.76
C GLY A 40 -11.68 -8.65 1.03
N GLY A 41 -11.00 -7.77 1.78
CA GLY A 41 -9.99 -6.88 1.24
C GLY A 41 -8.64 -7.56 1.07
N HIS A 42 -7.70 -6.83 0.47
CA HIS A 42 -6.30 -7.20 0.43
C HIS A 42 -5.45 -6.04 0.93
N ALA A 43 -4.39 -6.36 1.66
CA ALA A 43 -3.42 -5.39 2.10
C ALA A 43 -2.01 -5.89 1.84
N TRP A 44 -1.21 -5.07 1.19
CA TRP A 44 0.19 -5.36 0.89
C TRP A 44 1.08 -4.22 1.36
N ARG A 45 2.30 -4.58 1.72
CA ARG A 45 3.33 -3.62 2.07
C ARG A 45 4.64 -4.04 1.43
N PHE A 46 5.36 -3.06 0.90
CA PHE A 46 6.67 -3.22 0.31
C PHE A 46 7.62 -2.26 1.00
N LEU A 47 8.84 -2.71 1.25
CA LEU A 47 9.94 -1.87 1.66
C LEU A 47 10.60 -1.30 0.39
N SER A 48 10.92 -0.01 0.38
CA SER A 48 11.69 0.60 -0.70
C SER A 48 13.08 -0.03 -0.79
N ALA A 49 13.56 -0.25 -2.00
CA ALA A 49 14.92 -0.75 -2.24
C ALA A 49 15.98 0.35 -2.00
N ASP A 50 15.61 1.61 -2.22
CA ASP A 50 16.53 2.74 -2.19
C ASP A 50 16.50 3.50 -0.85
N GLU A 51 15.43 3.32 -0.06
CA GLU A 51 15.16 4.08 1.16
C GLU A 51 14.72 3.12 2.27
N GLU A 52 15.64 2.69 3.14
CA GLU A 52 15.43 1.59 4.10
C GLU A 52 14.35 1.86 5.17
N ASP A 53 13.97 3.12 5.35
CA ASP A 53 12.91 3.54 6.28
C ASP A 53 11.57 3.78 5.56
N VAL A 54 11.48 3.56 4.25
CA VAL A 54 10.29 3.90 3.47
C VAL A 54 9.51 2.66 3.05
N PHE A 55 8.22 2.66 3.37
CA PHE A 55 7.28 1.63 2.97
C PHE A 55 6.23 2.15 1.99
N LEU A 56 5.84 1.31 1.03
CA LEU A 56 4.65 1.47 0.22
C LEU A 56 3.58 0.50 0.70
N GLU A 57 2.46 1.06 1.12
CA GLU A 57 1.29 0.35 1.61
C GLU A 57 0.19 0.39 0.55
N PHE A 58 -0.51 -0.73 0.40
CA PHE A 58 -1.64 -0.87 -0.49
C PHE A 58 -2.80 -1.50 0.27
N LEU A 59 -4.00 -0.94 0.12
CA LEU A 59 -5.25 -1.49 0.63
C LEU A 59 -6.27 -1.53 -0.51
N GLU A 60 -6.71 -2.73 -0.88
CA GLU A 60 -7.63 -2.98 -1.98
C GLU A 60 -8.94 -3.60 -1.47
N PHE A 61 -10.08 -3.14 -2.01
CA PHE A 61 -11.40 -3.67 -1.67
C PHE A 61 -12.43 -3.43 -2.76
N GLY A 62 -13.43 -4.32 -2.84
CA GLY A 62 -14.56 -4.16 -3.74
C GLY A 62 -15.55 -3.10 -3.23
N MET A 63 -16.39 -2.56 -4.12
CA MET A 63 -17.44 -1.60 -3.73
C MET A 63 -18.44 -2.14 -2.69
N GLU A 64 -18.64 -3.44 -2.64
CA GLU A 64 -19.56 -4.07 -1.67
C GLU A 64 -18.94 -4.24 -0.28
N SER A 65 -17.62 -4.09 -0.15
CA SER A 65 -16.93 -4.09 1.14
C SER A 65 -16.64 -2.64 1.53
N ASP A 66 -17.48 -2.06 2.38
CA ASP A 66 -17.24 -0.73 2.96
C ASP A 66 -16.17 -0.82 4.06
N LEU A 67 -14.98 -1.29 3.71
CA LEU A 67 -13.83 -1.44 4.61
C LEU A 67 -13.53 -0.14 5.37
N ARG A 68 -13.83 1.03 4.78
CA ARG A 68 -13.55 2.31 5.42
C ARG A 68 -14.61 2.72 6.44
N ALA A 69 -15.81 2.16 6.37
CA ALA A 69 -16.82 2.30 7.41
C ALA A 69 -16.69 1.21 8.50
N ASP A 70 -15.93 0.15 8.24
CA ASP A 70 -15.67 -0.87 9.25
C ASP A 70 -14.85 -0.29 10.42
N PRO A 71 -15.33 -0.40 11.68
CA PRO A 71 -14.68 0.21 12.83
C PRO A 71 -13.27 -0.30 13.08
N ASP A 72 -13.01 -1.59 12.87
CA ASP A 72 -11.72 -2.22 13.18
C ASP A 72 -10.67 -1.78 12.14
N VAL A 73 -11.06 -1.79 10.87
CA VAL A 73 -10.22 -1.29 9.78
C VAL A 73 -9.96 0.20 9.93
N LEU A 74 -10.99 1.01 10.24
CA LEU A 74 -10.84 2.45 10.44
C LEU A 74 -9.91 2.76 11.62
N SER A 75 -10.07 2.03 12.74
CA SER A 75 -9.21 2.17 13.92
C SER A 75 -7.75 1.86 13.59
N ALA A 76 -7.49 0.75 12.87
CA ALA A 76 -6.15 0.37 12.45
C ALA A 76 -5.51 1.41 11.49
N ILE A 77 -6.30 1.96 10.55
CA ILE A 77 -5.86 3.05 9.67
C ILE A 77 -5.51 4.30 10.47
N GLN A 78 -6.34 4.67 11.45
CA GLN A 78 -6.10 5.84 12.29
C GLN A 78 -4.86 5.68 13.17
N GLU A 79 -4.62 4.48 13.69
CA GLU A 79 -3.42 4.16 14.46
C GLU A 79 -2.16 4.36 13.61
N LEU A 80 -2.14 3.79 12.39
CA LEU A 80 -1.02 3.97 11.47
C LEU A 80 -0.78 5.45 11.12
N HIS A 81 -1.83 6.24 10.92
CA HIS A 81 -1.67 7.67 10.67
C HIS A 81 -1.20 8.46 11.89
N ARG A 82 -1.66 8.10 13.09
CA ARG A 82 -1.27 8.81 14.32
C ARG A 82 0.18 8.54 14.67
N SER A 83 0.58 7.28 14.59
CA SER A 83 1.88 6.80 15.06
C SER A 83 2.96 6.96 14.00
N PHE A 84 2.61 6.89 12.71
CA PHE A 84 3.58 6.90 11.60
C PHE A 84 3.17 7.81 10.45
N GLY A 85 2.30 8.80 10.67
CA GLY A 85 1.84 9.75 9.65
C GLY A 85 2.77 10.96 9.47
N GLY A 86 4.05 10.82 9.84
CA GLY A 86 5.05 11.88 9.71
C GLY A 86 5.20 12.36 8.26
N VAL A 87 5.77 13.56 8.10
CA VAL A 87 5.98 14.16 6.77
C VAL A 87 7.00 13.33 6.00
N TYR A 88 6.60 12.82 4.84
CA TYR A 88 7.52 12.16 3.92
C TYR A 88 8.59 13.15 3.40
N PRO A 89 9.89 12.80 3.45
CA PRO A 89 10.98 13.69 3.06
C PRO A 89 10.92 14.05 1.56
N ILE A 90 11.42 15.23 1.21
CA ILE A 90 11.48 15.75 -0.17
C ILE A 90 12.83 15.32 -0.79
N PRO A 91 12.89 14.84 -2.04
CA PRO A 91 11.83 14.82 -3.05
C PRO A 91 10.85 13.66 -2.88
N LYS A 92 9.56 13.98 -2.96
CA LYS A 92 8.46 13.01 -2.77
C LYS A 92 8.37 11.97 -3.89
N THR A 93 9.06 12.17 -5.02
CA THR A 93 9.08 11.27 -6.17
C THR A 93 10.32 11.59 -7.00
N ILE A 94 11.17 10.60 -7.29
CA ILE A 94 12.04 10.66 -8.46
C ILE A 94 11.51 9.57 -9.39
N GLU A 95 10.88 9.99 -10.48
CA GLU A 95 10.59 9.10 -11.59
C GLU A 95 11.82 9.13 -12.48
N GLU A 96 12.54 8.01 -12.58
CA GLU A 96 13.68 7.88 -13.48
C GLU A 96 13.29 7.02 -14.68
N TRP A 97 13.45 7.59 -15.88
CA TRP A 97 13.19 6.92 -17.15
C TRP A 97 14.50 6.43 -17.75
N VAL A 98 14.55 5.16 -18.14
CA VAL A 98 15.63 4.59 -18.96
C VAL A 98 15.05 4.16 -20.30
N GLU A 99 15.58 4.70 -21.39
CA GLU A 99 15.23 4.23 -22.74
C GLU A 99 15.80 2.83 -22.95
N ILE A 100 14.92 1.83 -23.13
CA ILE A 100 15.32 0.51 -23.58
C ILE A 100 15.22 0.50 -25.11
N PRO A 101 16.33 0.32 -25.85
CA PRO A 101 16.26 0.20 -27.29
C PRO A 101 15.38 -1.00 -27.63
N ALA A 102 14.36 -0.77 -28.46
CA ALA A 102 13.56 -1.85 -29.01
C ALA A 102 14.44 -2.66 -29.97
N SER A 103 15.18 -3.64 -29.46
CA SER A 103 15.76 -4.67 -30.31
C SER A 103 14.58 -5.37 -31.01
N GLN A 104 14.57 -5.24 -32.34
CA GLN A 104 13.50 -5.68 -33.23
C GLN A 104 13.12 -7.14 -32.93
N VAL A 105 11.97 -7.34 -32.28
CA VAL A 105 11.37 -8.66 -32.20
C VAL A 105 10.73 -8.95 -33.56
N GLN A 106 11.53 -9.51 -34.47
CA GLN A 106 11.03 -10.13 -35.69
C GLN A 106 10.42 -11.48 -35.29
N LEU A 107 9.10 -11.56 -35.16
CA LEU A 107 8.42 -12.84 -34.92
C LEU A 107 8.33 -13.65 -36.23
N PRO A 108 8.58 -14.97 -36.19
CA PRO A 108 8.42 -15.87 -37.33
C PRO A 108 6.95 -16.11 -37.70
#